data_AF-A0A9X1VPX1-F1
#
_entry.id   AF-A0A9X1VPX1-F1
#
_cell.length_a   1.000
_cell.length_b   1.000
_cell.length_c   1.000
_cell.angle_alpha   90.00
_cell.angle_beta   90.00
_cell.angle_gamma   90.00
#
_symmetry.space_group_name_H-M   'P 1'
#
loop_
_entity.id
_entity.type
_entity.pdbx_description
1 polymer ?
#
loop_
_entity_poly.entity_id
_entity_poly.type
_entity_poly.pdbx_seq_one_letter_code
_entity_poly.pdbx_strand_id
1 'polypeptide(L)'
;MKKHLFSLFLVAVVLTTYSQQNSKTVIETKANTDTIVYNKTTNFSSKKEFKDNLKEKYNSKDFHYTEEEEKAQPKEEENNKPSPISKAIVAAILFFFKNIFPFLLAAVLILIILKTFVGTDPSFWNFKRNKKKVAEKLIFQEEDIHEIDLDTLLKKAIQQENFRLAVRYYYLSILKKLSQNKLIDYHKDKTNSEYLFEIQNKDIRSQFSYLSYVYAYVWYGEFPIEENKFKVVENKYKSFFKSIS
;
A
#
# COMPACT_ATOMS: atom_id res chain seq x y z
N MET A 1 44.77 -38.16 39.05
CA MET A 1 43.95 -38.88 38.04
C MET A 1 42.54 -38.29 37.84
N LYS A 2 42.37 -36.96 37.84
CA LYS A 2 41.05 -36.31 37.61
C LYS A 2 41.02 -35.29 36.45
N LYS A 3 42.11 -35.16 35.68
CA LYS A 3 42.18 -34.24 34.52
C LYS A 3 42.16 -34.92 33.15
N HIS A 4 42.24 -36.25 33.09
CA HIS A 4 42.09 -37.02 31.84
C HIS A 4 40.68 -37.59 31.61
N LEU A 5 39.80 -37.59 32.62
CA LEU A 5 38.40 -37.98 32.42
C LEU A 5 37.53 -36.89 31.77
N PHE A 6 37.88 -35.61 31.93
CA PHE A 6 37.09 -34.51 31.36
C PHE A 6 37.34 -34.32 29.85
N SER A 7 38.54 -34.68 29.37
CA SER A 7 38.86 -34.64 27.94
C SER A 7 38.19 -35.79 27.17
N LEU A 8 37.98 -36.95 27.80
CA LEU A 8 37.24 -38.07 27.18
C LEU A 8 35.73 -37.82 27.11
N PHE A 9 35.17 -36.98 27.99
CA PHE A 9 33.75 -36.61 27.93
C PHE A 9 33.48 -35.57 26.83
N LEU A 10 34.46 -34.72 26.48
CA LEU A 10 34.31 -33.73 25.41
C LEU A 10 34.39 -34.34 24.00
N VAL A 11 35.11 -35.46 23.83
CA VAL A 11 35.20 -36.16 22.54
C VAL A 11 33.95 -37.03 22.29
N ALA A 12 33.29 -37.52 23.33
CA ALA A 12 32.06 -38.31 23.20
C ALA A 12 30.82 -37.49 22.78
N VAL A 13 30.80 -36.17 23.02
CA VAL A 13 29.68 -35.29 22.66
C VAL A 13 29.76 -34.81 21.19
N VAL A 14 30.93 -34.89 20.55
CA VAL A 14 31.10 -34.51 19.14
C VAL A 14 30.78 -35.66 18.17
N LEU A 15 30.65 -36.89 18.67
CA LEU A 15 30.41 -38.09 17.85
C LEU A 15 28.94 -38.57 17.80
N THR A 16 28.02 -37.94 18.53
CA THR A 16 26.60 -38.35 18.56
C THR A 16 25.66 -37.53 17.67
N THR A 17 26.16 -36.56 16.90
CA THR A 17 25.33 -35.77 15.96
C THR A 17 25.39 -36.22 14.50
N TYR A 18 26.11 -37.30 14.17
CA TYR A 18 26.07 -37.91 12.84
C TYR A 18 25.34 -39.26 12.88
N SER A 19 24.01 -39.18 12.90
CA SER A 19 23.14 -40.32 12.63
C SER A 19 21.80 -39.80 12.08
N GLN A 20 21.83 -39.26 10.86
CA GLN A 20 20.65 -39.24 10.01
C GLN A 20 20.87 -40.25 8.88
N GLN A 21 20.24 -41.41 9.09
CA GLN A 21 20.09 -42.47 8.13
C GLN A 21 19.32 -41.95 6.92
N ASN A 22 20.03 -41.85 5.79
CA ASN A 22 19.46 -41.60 4.47
C ASN A 22 18.48 -42.72 4.11
N SER A 23 17.20 -42.52 4.40
CA SER A 23 16.12 -43.24 3.73
C SER A 23 15.49 -42.27 2.75
N LYS A 24 15.98 -42.31 1.49
CA LYS A 24 15.27 -41.75 0.34
C LYS A 24 14.03 -42.61 0.09
N THR A 25 13.00 -42.46 0.90
CA THR A 25 11.64 -42.75 0.47
C THR A 25 11.27 -41.66 -0.51
N VAL A 26 11.41 -41.97 -1.80
CA VAL A 26 10.80 -41.22 -2.89
C VAL A 26 9.30 -41.35 -2.70
N ILE A 27 8.70 -40.40 -1.97
CA ILE A 27 7.28 -40.15 -2.10
C ILE A 27 7.13 -39.40 -3.42
N GLU A 28 6.86 -40.13 -4.50
CA GLU A 28 6.25 -39.57 -5.70
C GLU A 28 4.88 -39.00 -5.31
N THR A 29 4.90 -37.78 -4.76
CA THR A 29 3.73 -36.92 -4.85
C THR A 29 3.67 -36.50 -6.31
N LYS A 30 2.86 -37.20 -7.12
CA LYS A 30 2.30 -36.62 -8.34
C LYS A 30 1.42 -35.43 -7.93
N ALA A 31 2.06 -34.31 -7.60
CA ALA A 31 1.40 -33.03 -7.64
C ALA A 31 1.13 -32.76 -9.13
N ASN A 32 -0.11 -32.99 -9.56
CA ASN A 32 -0.60 -32.34 -10.77
C ASN A 32 -0.59 -30.84 -10.50
N THR A 33 0.58 -30.21 -10.66
CA THR A 33 0.67 -28.76 -10.73
C THR A 33 -0.03 -28.38 -12.02
N ASP A 34 -1.24 -27.84 -11.87
CA ASP A 34 -2.03 -27.28 -12.95
C ASP A 34 -1.24 -26.07 -13.51
N THR A 35 -0.25 -26.39 -14.33
CA THR A 35 0.72 -25.42 -14.82
C THR A 35 0.04 -24.81 -16.02
N ILE A 36 -0.72 -23.74 -15.79
CA ILE A 36 -1.14 -22.87 -16.86
C ILE A 36 0.15 -22.34 -17.48
N VAL A 37 0.57 -22.93 -18.60
CA VAL A 37 1.70 -22.45 -19.39
C VAL A 37 1.26 -21.11 -20.00
N TYR A 38 1.55 -20.03 -19.28
CA TYR A 38 1.23 -18.68 -19.73
C TYR A 38 2.24 -18.23 -20.79
N ASN A 39 1.93 -18.51 -22.05
CA ASN A 39 2.68 -17.98 -23.18
C ASN A 39 2.39 -16.47 -23.32
N LYS A 40 3.30 -15.64 -22.78
CA LYS A 40 3.31 -14.19 -22.98
C LYS A 40 3.60 -13.87 -24.45
N THR A 41 2.57 -13.89 -25.29
CA THR A 41 2.64 -13.40 -26.67
C THR A 41 2.26 -11.93 -26.73
N THR A 42 2.93 -11.17 -27.60
CA THR A 42 2.62 -9.77 -27.94
C THR A 42 1.72 -9.68 -29.17
N ASN A 43 1.33 -10.81 -29.76
CA ASN A 43 0.46 -10.82 -30.92
C ASN A 43 -0.99 -10.55 -30.49
N PHE A 44 -1.68 -9.68 -31.24
CA PHE A 44 -3.09 -9.40 -31.03
C PHE A 44 -3.91 -10.69 -31.18
N SER A 45 -4.62 -11.07 -30.11
CA SER A 45 -5.55 -12.19 -30.13
C SER A 45 -6.83 -11.80 -30.88
N SER A 46 -7.42 -12.73 -31.63
CA SER A 46 -8.69 -12.54 -32.32
C SER A 46 -9.77 -12.04 -31.36
N LYS A 47 -10.61 -11.09 -31.82
CA LYS A 47 -11.75 -10.56 -31.05
C LYS A 47 -12.60 -11.71 -30.54
N LYS A 48 -12.68 -11.87 -29.22
CA LYS A 48 -13.48 -12.91 -28.58
C LYS A 48 -14.95 -12.49 -28.66
N GLU A 49 -15.75 -13.24 -29.41
CA GLU A 49 -17.20 -13.03 -29.46
C GLU A 49 -17.87 -13.71 -28.27
N PHE A 50 -18.83 -13.01 -27.65
CA PHE A 50 -19.64 -13.59 -26.60
C PHE A 50 -20.64 -14.56 -27.24
N LYS A 51 -20.60 -15.83 -26.83
CA LYS A 51 -21.51 -16.87 -27.35
C LYS A 51 -22.94 -16.71 -26.84
N ASP A 52 -23.12 -16.03 -25.70
CA ASP A 52 -24.39 -15.95 -24.99
C ASP A 52 -25.00 -14.54 -25.05
N ASN A 53 -26.34 -14.46 -25.02
CA ASN A 53 -27.07 -13.20 -24.91
C ASN A 53 -26.90 -12.62 -23.48
N LEU A 54 -25.89 -11.79 -23.29
CA LEU A 54 -25.58 -11.17 -22.00
C LEU A 54 -26.75 -10.37 -21.43
N LYS A 55 -27.61 -9.80 -22.28
CA LYS A 55 -28.74 -8.98 -21.82
C LYS A 55 -29.77 -9.80 -21.04
N GLU A 56 -30.02 -11.05 -21.43
CA GLU A 56 -30.92 -11.94 -20.71
C GLU A 56 -30.29 -12.50 -19.44
N LYS A 57 -28.98 -12.80 -19.49
CA LYS A 57 -28.24 -13.40 -18.37
C LYS A 57 -28.22 -12.52 -17.11
N TYR A 58 -28.23 -11.21 -17.27
CA TYR A 58 -28.11 -10.24 -16.17
C TYR A 58 -29.43 -9.52 -15.83
N ASN A 59 -30.58 -10.13 -16.16
CA ASN A 59 -31.90 -9.55 -15.88
C ASN A 59 -32.54 -10.07 -14.56
N SER A 60 -31.80 -10.80 -13.71
CA SER A 60 -32.31 -11.26 -12.41
C SER A 60 -32.26 -10.16 -11.37
N LYS A 61 -33.09 -10.30 -10.32
CA LYS A 61 -33.16 -9.36 -9.17
C LYS A 61 -31.80 -9.07 -8.53
N ASP A 62 -30.89 -10.05 -8.54
CA ASP A 62 -29.53 -9.92 -7.99
C ASP A 62 -28.68 -8.84 -8.66
N PHE A 63 -29.07 -8.38 -9.86
CA PHE A 63 -28.37 -7.34 -10.63
C PHE A 63 -29.09 -5.98 -10.62
N HIS A 64 -30.17 -5.85 -9.84
CA HIS A 64 -30.82 -4.57 -9.60
C HIS A 64 -30.20 -3.90 -8.36
N TYR A 65 -29.16 -3.09 -8.57
CA TYR A 65 -28.48 -2.34 -7.51
C TYR A 65 -29.27 -1.07 -7.10
N THR A 66 -30.51 -1.25 -6.68
CA THR A 66 -31.29 -0.19 -6.05
C THR A 66 -31.27 -0.43 -4.55
N GLU A 67 -30.72 0.51 -3.79
CA GLU A 67 -30.78 0.49 -2.34
C GLU A 67 -32.26 0.57 -1.93
N GLU A 68 -32.82 -0.53 -1.44
CA GLU A 68 -34.15 -0.50 -0.84
C GLU A 68 -34.07 0.36 0.43
N GLU A 69 -34.61 1.57 0.37
CA GLU A 69 -34.76 2.43 1.55
C GLU A 69 -35.53 1.64 2.63
N GLU A 70 -34.83 1.22 3.68
CA GLU A 70 -35.46 0.66 4.87
C GLU A 70 -36.48 1.69 5.39
N LYS A 71 -37.76 1.40 5.19
CA LYS A 71 -38.83 2.23 5.75
C LYS A 71 -38.71 2.21 7.25
N ALA A 72 -38.35 3.36 7.82
CA ALA A 72 -38.34 3.60 9.26
C ALA A 72 -39.69 3.18 9.86
N GLN A 73 -39.65 2.27 10.84
CA GLN A 73 -40.83 1.89 11.60
C GLN A 73 -41.36 3.11 12.39
N PRO A 74 -42.69 3.29 12.54
CA PRO A 74 -43.25 4.39 13.30
C PRO A 74 -42.82 4.30 14.76
N LYS A 75 -42.13 5.32 15.28
CA LYS A 75 -41.88 5.48 16.71
C LYS A 75 -43.17 5.93 17.38
N GLU A 76 -43.68 5.14 18.31
CA GLU A 76 -44.74 5.56 19.24
C GLU A 76 -44.23 6.72 20.09
N GLU A 77 -45.03 7.79 20.19
CA GLU A 77 -44.77 8.94 21.06
C GLU A 77 -44.89 8.54 22.53
N GLU A 78 -43.76 8.20 23.15
CA GLU A 78 -43.66 7.92 24.57
C GLU A 78 -43.65 9.25 25.36
N ASN A 79 -44.70 9.46 26.15
CA ASN A 79 -44.87 10.62 27.02
C ASN A 79 -43.67 10.80 27.98
N ASN A 80 -42.91 11.87 27.77
CA ASN A 80 -41.71 12.22 28.51
C ASN A 80 -41.97 12.49 30.00
N LYS A 81 -41.98 11.43 30.83
CA LYS A 81 -41.59 11.54 32.24
C LYS A 81 -40.26 10.81 32.40
N PRO A 82 -39.17 11.50 32.80
CA PRO A 82 -37.86 10.87 32.89
C PRO A 82 -37.92 9.69 33.87
N SER A 83 -37.71 8.49 33.32
CA SER A 83 -37.53 7.24 34.06
C SER A 83 -36.53 7.46 35.21
N PRO A 84 -36.72 6.82 36.38
CA PRO A 84 -35.79 6.93 37.51
C PRO A 84 -34.33 6.64 37.13
N ILE A 85 -34.11 5.85 36.05
CA ILE A 85 -32.79 5.52 35.50
C ILE A 85 -32.11 6.76 34.90
N SER A 86 -32.82 7.62 34.18
CA SER A 86 -32.21 8.82 33.56
C SER A 86 -31.86 9.88 34.60
N LYS A 87 -32.67 10.02 35.66
CA LYS A 87 -32.35 10.91 36.79
C LYS A 87 -31.12 10.44 37.56
N ALA A 88 -30.97 9.13 37.77
CA ALA A 88 -29.80 8.55 38.43
C ALA A 88 -28.51 8.80 37.63
N ILE A 89 -28.55 8.63 36.30
CA ILE A 89 -27.41 8.90 35.42
C ILE A 89 -27.03 10.39 35.43
N VAL A 90 -28.02 11.29 35.34
CA VAL A 90 -27.77 12.74 35.40
C VAL A 90 -27.16 13.13 36.75
N ALA A 91 -27.66 12.58 37.86
CA ALA A 91 -27.10 12.84 39.19
C ALA A 91 -25.65 12.31 39.31
N ALA A 92 -25.35 11.13 38.75
CA ALA A 92 -24.00 10.58 38.73
C ALA A 92 -23.03 11.44 37.90
N ILE A 93 -23.48 11.95 36.75
CA ILE A 93 -22.70 12.88 35.92
C ILE A 93 -22.41 14.17 36.68
N LEU A 94 -23.42 14.77 37.32
CA LEU A 94 -23.25 15.99 38.11
C LEU A 94 -22.29 15.79 39.30
N PHE A 95 -22.39 14.64 39.98
CA PHE A 95 -21.46 14.28 41.05
C PHE A 95 -20.02 14.13 40.55
N PHE A 96 -19.82 13.50 39.40
CA PHE A 96 -18.51 13.35 38.76
C PHE A 96 -17.89 14.71 38.41
N PHE A 97 -18.65 15.59 37.76
CA PHE A 97 -18.18 16.92 37.38
C PHE A 97 -17.88 17.82 38.58
N LYS A 98 -18.62 17.67 39.69
CA LYS A 98 -18.38 18.43 40.90
C LYS A 98 -17.16 17.94 41.69
N ASN A 99 -17.02 16.62 41.85
CA ASN A 99 -16.09 16.05 42.84
C ASN A 99 -14.83 15.41 42.25
N ILE A 100 -14.87 14.90 41.01
CA ILE A 100 -13.76 14.12 40.42
C ILE A 100 -13.09 14.90 39.30
N PHE A 101 -13.89 15.56 38.45
CA PHE A 101 -13.41 16.33 37.32
C PHE A 101 -12.40 17.45 37.66
N PRO A 102 -12.53 18.26 38.72
CA PRO A 102 -11.54 19.31 39.01
C PRO A 102 -10.15 18.74 39.32
N PHE A 103 -10.08 17.59 40.00
CA PHE A 103 -8.80 16.92 40.28
C PHE A 103 -8.21 16.28 39.03
N LEU A 104 -9.04 15.69 38.17
CA LEU A 104 -8.62 15.16 36.88
C LEU A 104 -8.03 16.27 36.00
N LEU A 105 -8.72 17.42 35.93
CA LEU A 105 -8.28 18.58 35.17
C LEU A 105 -6.97 19.16 35.71
N ALA A 106 -6.84 19.27 37.03
CA ALA A 106 -5.61 19.70 37.68
C ALA A 106 -4.44 18.73 37.40
N ALA A 107 -4.67 17.42 37.44
CA ALA A 107 -3.66 16.41 37.12
C ALA A 107 -3.20 16.50 35.65
N VAL A 108 -4.12 16.73 34.71
CA VAL A 108 -3.79 16.96 33.29
C VAL A 108 -2.97 18.24 33.12
N LEU A 109 -3.34 19.33 33.80
CA LEU A 109 -2.57 20.57 33.78
C LEU A 109 -1.14 20.39 34.33
N ILE A 110 -1.01 19.67 35.45
CA ILE A 110 0.30 19.34 36.04
C ILE A 110 1.13 18.50 35.07
N LEU A 111 0.53 17.50 34.39
CA LEU A 111 1.21 16.72 33.36
C LEU A 111 1.66 17.56 32.17
N ILE A 112 0.85 18.53 31.73
CA ILE A 112 1.22 19.46 30.66
C ILE A 112 2.42 20.32 31.09
N ILE A 113 2.40 20.87 32.31
CA ILE A 113 3.49 21.71 32.83
C ILE A 113 4.79 20.90 33.02
N LEU A 114 4.70 19.67 33.54
CA LEU A 114 5.86 18.78 33.66
C LEU A 114 6.43 18.42 32.28
N LYS A 115 5.55 18.15 31.31
CA LYS A 115 5.95 17.84 29.93
C LYS A 115 6.59 19.03 29.22
N THR A 116 6.21 20.27 29.52
CA THR A 116 6.83 21.45 28.92
C THR A 116 8.18 21.79 29.54
N PHE A 117 8.41 21.47 30.81
CA PHE A 117 9.69 21.72 31.50
C PHE A 117 10.73 20.62 31.31
N VAL A 118 10.30 19.35 31.26
CA VAL A 118 11.17 18.22 30.94
C VAL A 118 11.30 18.16 29.43
N GLY A 119 12.23 18.91 28.85
CA GLY A 119 12.50 19.06 27.42
C GLY A 119 12.61 17.72 26.69
N THR A 120 11.46 17.15 26.35
CA THR A 120 11.31 15.92 25.59
C THR A 120 10.67 16.32 24.28
N ASP A 121 11.39 16.05 23.19
CA ASP A 121 10.88 16.21 21.84
C ASP A 121 9.47 15.59 21.76
N PRO A 122 8.51 16.26 21.10
CA PRO A 122 7.15 15.75 20.96
C PRO A 122 7.10 14.60 19.95
N SER A 123 7.85 13.52 20.20
CA SER A 123 7.99 12.37 19.29
C SER A 123 6.91 11.30 19.54
N PHE A 124 6.24 11.32 20.70
CA PHE A 124 5.32 10.25 21.09
C PHE A 124 3.87 10.40 20.59
N TRP A 125 3.51 11.53 19.96
CA TRP A 125 2.18 11.75 19.37
C TRP A 125 2.24 11.99 17.85
N ASN A 126 3.26 11.46 17.18
CA ASN A 126 3.34 11.52 15.72
C ASN A 126 2.52 10.40 15.07
N PHE A 127 1.22 10.36 15.35
CA PHE A 127 0.29 9.76 14.40
C PHE A 127 0.11 10.78 13.28
N LYS A 128 1.01 10.78 12.30
CA LYS A 128 0.86 11.51 11.02
C LYS A 128 -0.41 11.00 10.33
N ARG A 129 -1.57 11.50 10.74
CA ARG A 129 -2.65 11.75 9.79
C ARG A 129 -2.19 12.97 9.00
N ASN A 130 -1.59 12.70 7.85
CA ASN A 130 -1.35 13.72 6.86
C ASN A 130 -2.71 14.41 6.60
N LYS A 131 -2.94 15.57 7.23
CA LYS A 131 -3.92 16.51 6.70
C LYS A 131 -3.44 16.77 5.28
N LYS A 132 -4.21 16.26 4.29
CA LYS A 132 -3.99 16.57 2.88
C LYS A 132 -3.81 18.08 2.82
N LYS A 133 -2.56 18.54 2.64
CA LYS A 133 -2.31 19.87 2.11
C LYS A 133 -3.12 19.89 0.84
N VAL A 134 -4.07 20.82 0.81
CA VAL A 134 -4.96 21.10 -0.32
C VAL A 134 -4.17 20.84 -1.59
N ALA A 135 -4.70 19.94 -2.41
CA ALA A 135 -4.10 19.50 -3.64
C ALA A 135 -3.60 20.74 -4.39
N GLU A 136 -2.28 20.92 -4.42
CA GLU A 136 -1.64 21.59 -5.55
C GLU A 136 -2.26 20.90 -6.75
N LYS A 137 -2.99 21.67 -7.58
CA LYS A 137 -3.79 21.20 -8.72
C LYS A 137 -2.99 20.07 -9.35
N LEU A 138 -3.39 18.83 -9.05
CA LEU A 138 -2.73 17.67 -9.60
C LEU A 138 -2.83 17.92 -11.09
N ILE A 139 -1.70 17.89 -11.78
CA ILE A 139 -1.68 17.92 -13.24
C ILE A 139 -2.67 16.83 -13.63
N PHE A 140 -3.82 17.28 -14.13
CA PHE A 140 -4.96 16.42 -14.30
C PHE A 140 -4.64 15.54 -15.50
N GLN A 141 -5.45 14.52 -15.72
CA GLN A 141 -5.22 13.48 -16.71
C GLN A 141 -5.23 13.97 -18.17
N GLU A 142 -5.30 15.29 -18.41
CA GLU A 142 -5.51 15.87 -19.73
C GLU A 142 -4.26 16.50 -20.34
N GLU A 143 -3.24 16.85 -19.55
CA GLU A 143 -2.03 17.45 -20.07
C GLU A 143 -1.07 16.40 -20.67
N ASP A 144 -0.56 16.68 -21.88
CA ASP A 144 0.43 15.83 -22.55
C ASP A 144 1.75 15.84 -21.77
N ILE A 145 2.29 14.65 -21.47
CA ILE A 145 3.60 14.48 -20.81
C ILE A 145 4.73 15.15 -21.59
N HIS A 146 4.56 15.34 -22.91
CA HIS A 146 5.54 16.01 -23.75
C HIS A 146 5.64 17.52 -23.47
N GLU A 147 4.54 18.15 -23.06
CA GLU A 147 4.46 19.60 -22.80
C GLU A 147 4.82 19.97 -21.35
N ILE A 148 4.70 19.02 -20.42
CA ILE A 148 4.95 19.26 -19.00
C ILE A 148 6.46 19.25 -18.67
N ASP A 149 6.89 20.22 -17.85
CA ASP A 149 8.21 20.24 -17.21
C ASP A 149 8.25 19.31 -15.98
N LEU A 150 8.40 18.01 -16.26
CA LEU A 150 8.47 16.96 -15.25
C LEU A 150 9.70 17.09 -14.33
N ASP A 151 10.79 17.71 -14.80
CA ASP A 151 12.02 17.84 -14.01
C ASP A 151 11.85 18.83 -12.87
N THR A 152 11.21 19.97 -13.14
CA THR A 152 10.88 20.97 -12.10
C THR A 152 9.89 20.40 -11.08
N LEU A 153 8.86 19.70 -11.55
CA LEU A 153 7.86 19.06 -10.69
C LEU A 153 8.45 17.97 -9.81
N LEU A 154 9.33 17.14 -10.37
CA LEU A 154 10.04 16.11 -9.64
C LEU A 154 10.92 16.70 -8.53
N LYS A 155 11.73 17.72 -8.84
CA LYS A 155 12.57 18.40 -7.84
C LYS A 155 11.73 18.97 -6.70
N LYS A 156 10.61 19.63 -7.04
CA LYS A 156 9.69 20.18 -6.05
C LYS A 156 9.08 19.10 -5.16
N ALA A 157 8.63 17.98 -5.74
CA ALA A 157 8.06 16.86 -4.99
C ALA A 157 9.08 16.26 -4.01
N ILE A 158 10.35 16.10 -4.43
CA ILE A 158 11.43 15.62 -3.56
C ILE A 158 11.72 16.61 -2.43
N GLN A 159 11.84 17.90 -2.73
CA GLN A 159 12.08 18.95 -1.72
C GLN A 159 10.98 19.05 -0.67
N GLN A 160 9.74 18.74 -1.06
CA GLN A 160 8.59 18.73 -0.17
C GLN A 160 8.40 17.39 0.57
N GLU A 161 9.34 16.45 0.43
CA GLU A 161 9.24 15.07 0.94
C GLU A 161 7.98 14.34 0.48
N ASN A 162 7.40 14.75 -0.65
CA ASN A 162 6.26 14.10 -1.26
C ASN A 162 6.72 12.97 -2.18
N PHE A 163 7.25 11.91 -1.57
CA PHE A 163 7.86 10.80 -2.27
C PHE A 163 6.88 10.03 -3.17
N ARG A 164 5.59 9.98 -2.81
CA ARG A 164 4.54 9.38 -3.66
C ARG A 164 4.41 10.15 -4.98
N LEU A 165 4.39 11.48 -4.91
CA LEU A 165 4.31 12.33 -6.09
C LEU A 165 5.61 12.29 -6.90
N ALA A 166 6.77 12.23 -6.23
CA ALA A 166 8.05 12.04 -6.90
C ALA A 166 8.11 10.71 -7.68
N VAL A 167 7.60 9.60 -7.13
CA VAL A 167 7.49 8.32 -7.85
C VAL A 167 6.60 8.45 -9.09
N ARG A 168 5.48 9.18 -9.01
CA ARG A 168 4.64 9.47 -10.18
C ARG A 168 5.42 10.21 -11.25
N TYR A 169 6.09 11.31 -10.90
CA TYR A 169 6.83 12.10 -11.88
C TYR A 169 8.00 11.33 -12.49
N TYR A 170 8.71 10.52 -11.70
CA TYR A 170 9.71 9.59 -12.24
C TYR A 170 9.13 8.63 -13.28
N TYR A 171 7.95 8.07 -13.01
CA TYR A 171 7.28 7.16 -13.94
C TYR A 171 6.87 7.87 -15.24
N LEU A 172 6.27 9.07 -15.14
CA LEU A 172 5.92 9.88 -16.30
C LEU A 172 7.15 10.27 -17.14
N SER A 173 8.27 10.61 -16.51
CA SER A 173 9.52 10.91 -17.21
C SER A 173 10.07 9.70 -17.98
N ILE A 174 9.89 8.48 -17.44
CA ILE A 174 10.22 7.25 -18.16
C ILE A 174 9.32 7.08 -19.38
N LEU A 175 8.00 7.23 -19.24
CA LEU A 175 7.09 7.10 -20.38
C LEU A 175 7.44 8.12 -21.48
N LYS A 176 7.75 9.37 -21.08
CA LYS A 176 8.19 10.43 -21.99
C LYS A 176 9.45 10.01 -22.76
N LYS A 177 10.47 9.49 -22.06
CA LYS A 177 11.73 9.06 -22.69
C LYS A 177 11.57 7.82 -23.58
N LEU A 178 10.78 6.83 -23.15
CA LEU A 178 10.47 5.66 -23.97
C LEU A 178 9.74 6.05 -25.26
N SER A 179 8.79 6.99 -25.16
CA SER A 179 8.06 7.57 -26.30
C SER A 179 9.00 8.32 -27.25
N GLN A 180 9.87 9.18 -26.72
CA GLN A 180 10.90 9.89 -27.50
C GLN A 180 11.82 8.92 -28.27
N ASN A 181 12.16 7.79 -27.66
CA ASN A 181 12.97 6.75 -28.27
C ASN A 181 12.17 5.82 -29.20
N LYS A 182 10.86 6.06 -29.41
CA LYS A 182 9.95 5.24 -30.21
C LYS A 182 9.86 3.77 -29.73
N LEU A 183 10.11 3.53 -28.44
CA LEU A 183 9.98 2.21 -27.81
C LEU A 183 8.54 1.92 -27.36
N ILE A 184 7.77 2.98 -27.17
CA ILE A 184 6.33 2.95 -26.94
C ILE A 184 5.68 4.08 -27.74
N ASP A 185 4.39 3.96 -28.00
CA ASP A 185 3.53 5.01 -28.51
C ASP A 185 2.70 5.56 -27.34
N TYR A 186 3.04 6.75 -26.83
CA TYR A 186 2.40 7.28 -25.64
C TYR A 186 0.94 7.69 -25.90
N HIS A 187 0.04 7.30 -25.00
CA HIS A 187 -1.34 7.79 -24.99
C HIS A 187 -1.89 7.82 -23.56
N LYS A 188 -2.51 8.93 -23.14
CA LYS A 188 -2.98 9.10 -21.75
C LYS A 188 -3.90 7.98 -21.23
N ASP A 189 -4.68 7.36 -22.12
CA ASP A 189 -5.64 6.30 -21.78
C ASP A 189 -5.03 4.89 -21.78
N LYS A 190 -3.77 4.72 -22.20
CA LYS A 190 -3.09 3.42 -22.15
C LYS A 190 -2.72 3.04 -20.72
N THR A 191 -2.93 1.78 -20.40
CA THR A 191 -2.52 1.17 -19.13
C THR A 191 -1.02 0.92 -19.08
N ASN A 192 -0.50 0.82 -17.85
CA ASN A 192 0.87 0.39 -17.57
C ASN A 192 1.24 -0.94 -18.28
N SER A 193 0.29 -1.87 -18.39
CA SER A 193 0.51 -3.16 -19.04
C SER A 193 0.60 -3.02 -20.55
N GLU A 194 -0.20 -2.15 -21.18
CA GLU A 194 -0.12 -1.88 -22.62
C GLU A 194 1.27 -1.35 -22.99
N TYR A 195 1.79 -0.36 -22.25
CA TYR A 195 3.17 0.10 -22.44
C TYR A 195 4.20 -1.01 -22.29
N LEU A 196 4.01 -1.91 -21.31
CA LEU A 196 4.90 -3.04 -21.12
C LEU A 196 4.86 -4.03 -22.29
N PHE A 197 3.74 -4.15 -23.02
CA PHE A 197 3.61 -5.04 -24.18
C PHE A 197 4.23 -4.45 -25.45
N GLU A 198 4.31 -3.12 -25.56
CA GLU A 198 4.94 -2.44 -26.71
C GLU A 198 6.47 -2.57 -26.71
N ILE A 199 7.09 -2.63 -25.53
CA ILE A 199 8.55 -2.74 -25.41
C ILE A 199 9.02 -4.13 -25.87
N GLN A 200 9.67 -4.18 -27.03
CA GLN A 200 10.17 -5.42 -27.63
C GLN A 200 11.46 -5.94 -26.97
N ASN A 201 12.37 -5.04 -26.58
CA ASN A 201 13.64 -5.41 -25.95
C ASN A 201 13.37 -6.03 -24.56
N LYS A 202 13.77 -7.29 -24.37
CA LYS A 202 13.48 -8.06 -23.15
C LYS A 202 14.09 -7.46 -21.88
N ASP A 203 15.31 -6.90 -21.97
CA ASP A 203 16.00 -6.33 -20.83
C ASP A 203 15.36 -5.01 -20.38
N ILE A 204 15.06 -4.14 -21.36
CA ILE A 204 14.33 -2.89 -21.11
C ILE A 204 12.95 -3.21 -20.53
N ARG A 205 12.22 -4.18 -21.12
CA ARG A 205 10.90 -4.60 -20.66
C ARG A 205 10.92 -5.12 -19.22
N SER A 206 11.92 -5.94 -18.87
CA SER A 206 12.07 -6.49 -17.52
C SER A 206 12.30 -5.38 -16.48
N GLN A 207 13.20 -4.44 -16.77
CA GLN A 207 13.48 -3.32 -15.87
C GLN A 207 12.28 -2.37 -15.77
N PHE A 208 11.62 -2.05 -16.88
CA PHE A 208 10.41 -1.24 -16.91
C PHE A 208 9.26 -1.90 -16.12
N SER A 209 9.12 -3.23 -16.22
CA SER A 209 8.11 -3.98 -15.46
C SER A 209 8.23 -3.76 -13.96
N TYR A 210 9.46 -3.75 -13.42
CA TYR A 210 9.69 -3.49 -12.00
C TYR A 210 9.29 -2.06 -11.63
N LEU A 211 9.68 -1.06 -12.42
CA LEU A 211 9.36 0.35 -12.14
C LEU A 211 7.86 0.62 -12.27
N SER A 212 7.20 -0.03 -13.23
CA SER A 212 5.74 0.03 -13.40
C SER A 212 5.00 -0.61 -12.21
N TYR A 213 5.50 -1.71 -11.67
CA TYR A 213 4.99 -2.30 -10.43
C TYR A 213 5.12 -1.33 -9.24
N VAL A 214 6.30 -0.72 -9.05
CA VAL A 214 6.52 0.25 -7.97
C VAL A 214 5.58 1.45 -8.11
N TYR A 215 5.42 1.98 -9.33
CA TYR A 215 4.47 3.05 -9.60
C TYR A 215 3.03 2.62 -9.28
N ALA A 216 2.59 1.45 -9.73
CA ALA A 216 1.23 0.97 -9.46
C ALA A 216 0.97 0.81 -7.95
N TYR A 217 1.93 0.24 -7.22
CA TYR A 217 1.87 0.07 -5.78
C TYR A 217 1.78 1.42 -5.07
N VAL A 218 2.71 2.33 -5.31
CA VAL A 218 2.79 3.62 -4.59
C VAL A 218 1.70 4.60 -5.00
N TRP A 219 1.38 4.68 -6.29
CA TRP A 219 0.41 5.64 -6.80
C TRP A 219 -1.02 5.12 -6.66
N TYR A 220 -1.39 4.04 -7.35
CA TYR A 220 -2.77 3.53 -7.32
C TYR A 220 -3.11 2.80 -6.02
N GLY A 221 -2.14 2.11 -5.41
CA GLY A 221 -2.32 1.47 -4.11
C GLY A 221 -2.31 2.44 -2.92
N GLU A 222 -2.01 3.71 -3.15
CA GLU A 222 -1.84 4.76 -2.12
C GLU A 222 -0.89 4.38 -0.98
N PHE A 223 0.02 3.43 -1.20
CA PHE A 223 0.92 2.96 -0.16
C PHE A 223 2.00 4.01 0.14
N PRO A 224 2.22 4.36 1.42
CA PRO A 224 3.24 5.29 1.80
C PRO A 224 4.63 4.71 1.50
N ILE A 225 5.55 5.57 1.07
CA ILE A 225 6.95 5.22 0.85
C ILE A 225 7.83 6.11 1.74
N GLU A 226 8.64 5.46 2.56
CA GLU A 226 9.62 6.12 3.43
C GLU A 226 10.85 6.56 2.63
N GLU A 227 11.56 7.57 3.12
CA GLU A 227 12.73 8.15 2.44
C GLU A 227 13.78 7.10 2.04
N ASN A 228 14.10 6.17 2.94
CA ASN A 228 15.09 5.12 2.67
C ASN A 228 14.68 4.22 1.49
N LYS A 229 13.41 3.83 1.44
CA LYS A 229 12.85 3.04 0.32
C LYS A 229 12.76 3.88 -0.95
N PHE A 230 12.40 5.16 -0.81
CA PHE A 230 12.36 6.10 -1.92
C PHE A 230 13.74 6.25 -2.57
N LYS A 231 14.83 6.43 -1.80
CA LYS A 231 16.21 6.51 -2.35
C LYS A 231 16.59 5.28 -3.18
N VAL A 232 16.19 4.09 -2.74
CA VAL A 232 16.42 2.85 -3.51
C VAL A 232 15.65 2.87 -4.83
N VAL A 233 14.38 3.28 -4.78
CA VAL A 233 13.53 3.41 -5.97
C VAL A 233 14.07 4.48 -6.92
N GLU A 234 14.43 5.65 -6.41
CA GLU A 234 15.05 6.75 -7.15
C GLU A 234 16.30 6.30 -7.89
N ASN A 235 17.19 5.55 -7.23
CA ASN A 235 18.39 5.02 -7.87
C ASN A 235 18.05 4.07 -9.01
N LYS A 236 17.05 3.19 -8.85
CA LYS A 236 16.59 2.31 -9.93
C LYS A 236 16.01 3.08 -11.11
N TYR A 237 15.23 4.14 -10.84
CA TYR A 237 14.72 5.04 -11.88
C TYR A 237 15.87 5.70 -12.64
N LYS A 238 16.84 6.30 -11.94
CA LYS A 238 18.01 6.94 -12.57
C LYS A 238 18.87 5.96 -13.38
N SER A 239 19.10 4.77 -12.85
CA SER A 239 19.84 3.71 -13.56
C SER A 239 19.12 3.28 -14.83
N PHE A 240 17.80 3.05 -14.77
CA PHE A 240 17.03 2.71 -15.95
C PHE A 240 17.02 3.85 -16.97
N PHE A 241 16.79 5.08 -16.54
CA PHE A 241 16.81 6.26 -17.41
C PHE A 241 18.13 6.39 -18.17
N LYS A 242 19.27 6.15 -17.51
CA LYS A 242 20.59 6.11 -18.14
C LYS A 242 20.75 4.95 -19.14
N SER A 243 20.15 3.79 -18.86
CA SER A 243 20.23 2.62 -19.74
C SER A 243 19.47 2.78 -21.05
N ILE A 244 18.44 3.64 -21.06
CA ILE A 244 17.66 3.99 -22.24
C ILE A 244 18.01 5.39 -22.77
N SER A 245 19.06 6.02 -22.26
CA SER A 245 19.43 7.39 -22.65
C SER A 245 20.07 7.46 -24.01
#